data_AF-A0A526VAV2-F1
#
_entry.id   AF-A0A526VAV2-F1
#
_cell.length_a   1.000
_cell.length_b   1.000
_cell.length_c   1.000
_cell.angle_alpha   90.00
_cell.angle_beta   90.00
_cell.angle_gamma   90.00
#
_symmetry.space_group_name_H-M   'P 1'
#
loop_
_entity.id
_entity.type
_entity.pdbx_description
1 polymer ?
#
loop_
_entity_poly.entity_id
_entity_poly.type
_entity_poly.pdbx_seq_one_letter_code
_entity_poly.pdbx_strand_id
1 'polypeptide(L)'
;MAVEALMDNQAQIESVLNNLVYALFAQSGQAGANGKARDLGNVIVFDNPEAVDVIVKTPELFRKNFSLISALGFSRFNTNDEDWSVRRAITQDIYLAAARPAQQHPVAEIYATSLSGSEATLPAIQQALFLASMTIFYRAFGLVPDMAATLLLLDRVRDVLRRLQFYSWVSPTTAERANAIKDARAVIADFGSQLMADPRAAAEMDRFKSEARDVEGFSPVEEFVMNFFAGVETTVTTVLWVIDRLGANQQVQERIHAEILSGEALTPYTDCIINETMRYFPPIPFLTREVGADTVIDGRDLLAGQLIMVSIIGVHQHPAFWENPRTFDASRREFIENSFDRRAFIPFLTGPRMCGGARLGRLEVKEAVIAVVRQFVFSRADDVIRFDYALALRPAGGASVSVSHR
;
A
#
# COMPACT_ATOMS: atom_id res chain seq x y z
N MET A 1 -0.95 -33.69 -10.43
CA MET A 1 -1.21 -33.06 -11.74
C MET A 1 -1.92 -31.72 -11.67
N ALA A 2 -3.19 -31.58 -11.26
CA ALA A 2 -3.87 -30.26 -11.23
C ALA A 2 -3.34 -29.32 -10.13
N VAL A 3 -3.02 -29.84 -8.94
CA VAL A 3 -2.45 -29.06 -7.83
C VAL A 3 -1.00 -28.65 -8.13
N GLU A 4 -0.19 -29.55 -8.71
CA GLU A 4 1.19 -29.25 -9.13
C GLU A 4 1.24 -28.20 -10.25
N ALA A 5 0.34 -28.26 -11.24
CA ALA A 5 0.25 -27.23 -12.30
C ALA A 5 -0.26 -25.87 -11.76
N LEU A 6 -1.08 -25.85 -10.72
CA LEU A 6 -1.49 -24.63 -10.01
C LEU A 6 -0.35 -24.05 -9.17
N MET A 7 0.46 -24.89 -8.53
CA MET A 7 1.63 -24.50 -7.74
C MET A 7 2.77 -23.95 -8.61
N ASP A 8 3.02 -24.54 -9.78
CA ASP A 8 4.00 -24.02 -10.76
C ASP A 8 3.62 -22.63 -11.27
N ASN A 9 2.31 -22.35 -11.43
CA ASN A 9 1.83 -21.04 -11.86
C ASN A 9 2.01 -19.97 -10.76
N GLN A 10 1.73 -20.32 -9.50
CA GLN A 10 1.86 -19.35 -8.40
C GLN A 10 3.31 -18.92 -8.15
N ALA A 11 4.26 -19.86 -8.10
CA ALA A 11 5.67 -19.55 -7.91
C ALA A 11 6.23 -18.71 -9.08
N GLN A 12 5.78 -18.98 -10.31
CA GLN A 12 6.12 -18.18 -11.48
C GLN A 12 5.58 -16.75 -11.37
N ILE A 13 4.31 -16.60 -10.99
CA ILE A 13 3.67 -15.29 -10.79
C ILE A 13 4.43 -14.47 -9.75
N GLU A 14 4.68 -15.05 -8.59
CA GLU A 14 5.42 -14.39 -7.49
C GLU A 14 6.83 -14.00 -7.94
N SER A 15 7.53 -14.89 -8.65
CA SER A 15 8.85 -14.61 -9.20
C SER A 15 8.83 -13.40 -10.14
N VAL A 16 7.90 -13.32 -11.09
CA VAL A 16 7.81 -12.18 -12.03
C VAL A 16 7.53 -10.87 -11.31
N LEU A 17 6.53 -10.85 -10.41
CA LEU A 17 6.17 -9.62 -9.68
C LEU A 17 7.29 -9.16 -8.74
N ASN A 18 7.92 -10.10 -8.03
CA ASN A 18 9.03 -9.78 -7.14
C ASN A 18 10.27 -9.31 -7.92
N ASN A 19 10.54 -9.90 -9.09
CA ASN A 19 11.67 -9.49 -9.95
C ASN A 19 11.53 -8.06 -10.46
N LEU A 20 10.31 -7.56 -10.70
CA LEU A 20 10.10 -6.14 -11.01
C LEU A 20 10.61 -5.25 -9.87
N VAL A 21 10.24 -5.58 -8.63
CA VAL A 21 10.65 -4.83 -7.44
C VAL A 21 12.15 -4.97 -7.17
N TYR A 22 12.72 -6.18 -7.31
CA TYR A 22 14.16 -6.40 -7.19
C TYR A 22 14.94 -5.58 -8.22
N ALA A 23 14.47 -5.47 -9.45
CA ALA A 23 15.11 -4.65 -10.46
C ALA A 23 15.11 -3.16 -10.07
N LEU A 24 14.02 -2.65 -9.50
CA LEU A 24 13.96 -1.27 -8.99
C LEU A 24 14.94 -1.03 -7.84
N PHE A 25 15.06 -1.96 -6.89
CA PHE A 25 16.06 -1.89 -5.82
C PHE A 25 17.51 -2.00 -6.32
N ALA A 26 17.74 -2.79 -7.37
CA ALA A 26 19.07 -2.95 -7.96
C ALA A 26 19.52 -1.66 -8.68
N GLN A 27 18.57 -0.94 -9.28
CA GLN A 27 18.77 0.29 -10.03
C GLN A 27 18.84 1.54 -9.13
N SER A 28 18.18 1.53 -7.97
CA SER A 28 18.08 2.68 -7.06
C SER A 28 19.39 3.01 -6.34
N GLY A 29 19.51 4.26 -5.85
CA GLY A 29 20.65 4.70 -5.05
C GLY A 29 21.99 4.75 -5.77
N GLN A 30 22.02 4.53 -7.09
CA GLN A 30 23.20 4.73 -7.93
C GLN A 30 23.07 6.08 -8.65
N ALA A 31 24.18 6.78 -8.91
CA ALA A 31 24.18 7.84 -9.92
C ALA A 31 24.05 7.16 -11.30
N GLY A 32 23.22 7.69 -12.20
CA GLY A 32 23.04 7.10 -13.53
C GLY A 32 24.38 6.91 -14.22
N ALA A 33 24.79 5.66 -14.50
CA ALA A 33 26.01 5.40 -15.25
C ALA A 33 25.85 6.04 -16.64
N ASN A 34 26.58 7.14 -16.86
CA ASN A 34 26.60 7.90 -18.12
C ASN A 34 25.24 8.43 -18.60
N GLY A 35 24.31 8.77 -17.69
CA GLY A 35 23.03 9.36 -18.06
C GLY A 35 22.11 8.46 -18.90
N LYS A 36 22.35 7.14 -18.93
CA LYS A 36 21.45 6.18 -19.60
C LYS A 36 20.22 5.90 -18.76
N ALA A 37 19.06 5.89 -19.42
CA ALA A 37 17.77 5.54 -18.82
C ALA A 37 17.80 4.13 -18.21
N ARG A 38 17.22 3.99 -17.01
CA ARG A 38 17.13 2.73 -16.25
C ARG A 38 15.82 2.01 -16.54
N ASP A 39 15.57 1.78 -17.81
CA ASP A 39 14.32 1.18 -18.25
C ASP A 39 14.23 -0.30 -17.88
N LEU A 40 13.01 -0.78 -17.67
CA LEU A 40 12.71 -2.19 -17.45
C LEU A 40 12.13 -2.79 -18.74
N GLY A 41 13.00 -3.44 -19.52
CA GLY A 41 12.63 -3.92 -20.85
C GLY A 41 12.30 -2.73 -21.77
N ASN A 42 11.06 -2.67 -22.24
CA ASN A 42 10.53 -1.58 -23.07
C ASN A 42 9.80 -0.48 -22.26
N VAL A 43 9.75 -0.60 -20.93
CA VAL A 43 9.04 0.34 -20.07
C VAL A 43 10.00 1.40 -19.58
N ILE A 44 9.68 2.65 -19.91
CA ILE A 44 10.39 3.85 -19.48
C ILE A 44 10.18 4.03 -17.97
N VAL A 45 11.27 4.04 -17.19
CA VAL A 45 11.22 4.24 -15.73
C VAL A 45 11.69 5.64 -15.37
N PHE A 46 10.92 6.31 -14.51
CA PHE A 46 11.28 7.58 -13.86
C PHE A 46 11.50 7.37 -12.37
N ASP A 47 12.70 7.72 -11.90
CA ASP A 47 13.11 7.73 -10.49
C ASP A 47 13.62 9.10 -10.00
N ASN A 48 13.83 10.06 -10.91
CA ASN A 48 14.19 11.44 -10.58
C ASN A 48 13.02 12.16 -9.88
N PRO A 49 13.19 12.63 -8.62
CA PRO A 49 12.13 13.30 -7.87
C PRO A 49 11.47 14.50 -8.57
N GLU A 50 12.23 15.26 -9.37
CA GLU A 50 11.70 16.44 -10.06
C GLU A 50 10.83 16.05 -11.26
N ALA A 51 11.30 15.08 -12.06
CA ALA A 51 10.54 14.52 -13.16
C ALA A 51 9.25 13.85 -12.67
N VAL A 52 9.35 13.09 -11.58
CA VAL A 52 8.20 12.42 -10.95
C VAL A 52 7.19 13.43 -10.42
N ASP A 53 7.63 14.54 -9.82
CA ASP A 53 6.75 15.61 -9.34
C ASP A 53 5.89 16.19 -10.48
N VAL A 54 6.47 16.39 -11.68
CA VAL A 54 5.72 16.77 -12.88
C VAL A 54 4.70 15.68 -13.25
N ILE A 55 5.15 14.43 -13.39
CA ILE A 55 4.30 13.30 -13.82
C ILE A 55 3.07 13.14 -12.92
N VAL A 56 3.24 13.19 -11.60
CA VAL A 56 2.13 12.94 -10.66
C VAL A 56 1.20 14.16 -10.48
N LYS A 57 1.66 15.36 -10.83
CA LYS A 57 0.87 16.61 -10.78
C LYS A 57 0.15 16.95 -12.09
N THR A 58 0.43 16.22 -13.17
CA THR A 58 -0.21 16.42 -14.49
C THR A 58 -1.10 15.21 -14.86
N PRO A 59 -2.19 14.94 -14.09
CA PRO A 59 -3.03 13.76 -14.26
C PRO A 59 -3.74 13.63 -15.62
N GLU A 60 -3.94 14.75 -16.31
CA GLU A 60 -4.51 14.86 -17.65
C GLU A 60 -3.56 14.30 -18.72
N LEU A 61 -2.25 14.49 -18.53
CA LEU A 61 -1.21 13.99 -19.43
C LEU A 61 -0.73 12.59 -19.03
N PHE A 62 -0.68 12.29 -17.73
CA PHE A 62 -0.27 10.98 -17.23
C PHE A 62 -1.46 10.28 -16.60
N ARG A 63 -2.14 9.46 -17.41
CA ARG A 63 -3.41 8.83 -17.08
C ARG A 63 -3.17 7.50 -16.36
N LYS A 64 -4.07 7.13 -15.45
CA LYS A 64 -4.06 5.78 -14.85
C LYS A 64 -4.46 4.76 -15.92
N ASN A 65 -3.70 3.68 -16.04
CA ASN A 65 -4.04 2.53 -16.88
C ASN A 65 -3.85 1.25 -16.06
N PHE A 66 -4.97 0.68 -15.60
CA PHE A 66 -5.03 -0.55 -14.81
C PHE A 66 -6.05 -1.54 -15.39
N SER A 67 -6.02 -1.72 -16.72
CA SER A 67 -7.05 -2.44 -17.50
C SER A 67 -7.33 -3.88 -17.08
N LEU A 68 -6.42 -4.55 -16.35
CA LEU A 68 -6.65 -5.90 -15.82
C LEU A 68 -7.04 -5.90 -14.35
N ILE A 69 -6.58 -4.95 -13.54
CA ILE A 69 -7.06 -4.79 -12.16
C ILE A 69 -8.53 -4.33 -12.14
N SER A 70 -8.99 -3.64 -13.19
CA SER A 70 -10.41 -3.28 -13.35
C SER A 70 -11.36 -4.49 -13.45
N ALA A 71 -10.85 -5.73 -13.57
CA ALA A 71 -11.68 -6.92 -13.41
C ALA A 71 -12.25 -7.09 -11.99
N LEU A 72 -11.61 -6.49 -10.96
CA LEU A 72 -12.16 -6.34 -9.61
C LEU A 72 -13.10 -5.13 -9.47
N GLY A 73 -13.26 -4.36 -10.54
CA GLY A 73 -14.16 -3.21 -10.59
C GLY A 73 -13.47 -1.88 -10.85
N PHE A 74 -14.29 -0.89 -11.14
CA PHE A 74 -13.84 0.49 -11.30
C PHE A 74 -13.94 1.23 -9.97
N SER A 75 -12.90 2.00 -9.66
CA SER A 75 -12.83 2.81 -8.45
C SER A 75 -11.99 4.07 -8.64
N ARG A 76 -11.96 4.97 -7.65
CA ARG A 76 -11.06 6.14 -7.67
C ARG A 76 -9.57 5.80 -7.85
N PHE A 77 -9.16 4.53 -7.76
CA PHE A 77 -7.77 4.09 -7.94
C PHE A 77 -7.42 3.81 -9.42
N ASN A 78 -8.40 3.49 -10.26
CA ASN A 78 -8.18 3.12 -11.67
C ASN A 78 -8.99 3.95 -12.68
N THR A 79 -9.77 4.93 -12.24
CA THR A 79 -10.47 5.90 -13.10
C THR A 79 -9.73 7.23 -13.24
N ASN A 80 -10.15 8.04 -14.22
CA ASN A 80 -9.56 9.34 -14.55
C ASN A 80 -10.64 10.44 -14.64
N ASP A 81 -10.21 11.70 -14.74
CA ASP A 81 -11.05 12.88 -15.03
C ASP A 81 -12.29 13.03 -14.13
N GLU A 82 -13.46 13.31 -14.72
CA GLU A 82 -14.72 13.55 -14.02
C GLU A 82 -15.16 12.33 -13.21
N ASP A 83 -15.06 11.13 -13.78
CA ASP A 83 -15.37 9.86 -13.09
C ASP A 83 -14.50 9.70 -11.82
N TRP A 84 -13.20 9.96 -11.93
CA TRP A 84 -12.31 9.97 -10.76
C TRP A 84 -12.72 11.03 -9.72
N SER A 85 -13.09 12.22 -10.16
CA SER A 85 -13.47 13.33 -9.29
C SER A 85 -14.72 12.99 -8.47
N VAL A 86 -15.75 12.45 -9.12
CA VAL A 86 -17.00 12.01 -8.46
C VAL A 86 -16.71 10.91 -7.44
N ARG A 87 -15.99 9.85 -7.84
CA ARG A 87 -15.63 8.74 -6.93
C ARG A 87 -14.79 9.19 -5.73
N ARG A 88 -13.88 10.15 -5.95
CA ARG A 88 -13.12 10.77 -4.88
C ARG A 88 -14.04 11.50 -3.89
N ALA A 89 -15.00 12.29 -4.38
CA ALA A 89 -15.88 13.09 -3.55
C ALA A 89 -16.69 12.24 -2.55
N ILE A 90 -17.16 11.06 -2.99
CA ILE A 90 -17.98 10.12 -2.18
C ILE A 90 -17.31 9.71 -0.86
N THR A 91 -15.98 9.55 -0.88
CA THR A 91 -15.20 8.94 0.22
C THR A 91 -14.26 9.92 0.92
N GLN A 92 -13.93 11.05 0.30
CA GLN A 92 -12.84 11.91 0.79
C GLN A 92 -13.14 12.53 2.17
N ASP A 93 -14.35 13.03 2.40
CA ASP A 93 -14.71 13.70 3.65
C ASP A 93 -14.76 12.72 4.83
N ILE A 94 -15.12 11.46 4.55
CA ILE A 94 -15.10 10.37 5.53
C ILE A 94 -13.68 10.14 6.04
N TYR A 95 -12.70 10.05 5.15
CA TYR A 95 -11.30 9.88 5.55
C TYR A 95 -10.74 11.09 6.31
N LEU A 96 -11.14 12.30 5.91
CA LEU A 96 -10.73 13.52 6.63
C LEU A 96 -11.31 13.57 8.04
N ALA A 97 -12.57 13.14 8.21
CA ALA A 97 -13.24 13.08 9.50
C ALA A 97 -12.62 12.00 10.42
N ALA A 98 -12.29 10.83 9.85
CA ALA A 98 -11.66 9.71 10.54
C ALA A 98 -10.20 9.99 10.96
N ALA A 99 -9.55 11.00 10.36
CA ALA A 99 -8.19 11.41 10.68
C ALA A 99 -8.09 12.65 11.59
N ARG A 100 -9.21 13.11 12.18
CA ARG A 100 -9.20 14.24 13.12
C ARG A 100 -8.47 13.87 14.42
N PRO A 101 -7.84 14.82 15.13
CA PRO A 101 -7.13 14.53 16.38
C PRO A 101 -7.97 13.78 17.42
N ALA A 102 -9.29 14.04 17.49
CA ALA A 102 -10.22 13.33 18.36
C ALA A 102 -10.32 11.81 18.10
N GLN A 103 -9.88 11.34 16.93
CA GLN A 103 -9.88 9.92 16.57
C GLN A 103 -8.62 9.19 17.08
N GLN A 104 -7.62 9.91 17.58
CA GLN A 104 -6.38 9.28 18.03
C GLN A 104 -6.62 8.23 19.13
N HIS A 105 -7.33 8.60 20.20
CA HIS A 105 -7.58 7.68 21.31
C HIS A 105 -8.44 6.46 20.90
N PRO A 106 -9.56 6.61 20.16
CA PRO A 106 -10.29 5.47 19.61
C PRO A 106 -9.45 4.53 18.75
N VAL A 107 -8.57 5.07 17.88
CA VAL A 107 -7.69 4.26 17.03
C VAL A 107 -6.67 3.50 17.89
N ALA A 108 -6.06 4.16 18.86
CA ALA A 108 -5.12 3.54 19.80
C ALA A 108 -5.76 2.38 20.59
N GLU A 109 -6.99 2.59 21.07
CA GLU A 109 -7.75 1.58 21.82
C GLU A 109 -8.06 0.35 20.96
N ILE A 110 -8.44 0.54 19.69
CA ILE A 110 -8.72 -0.56 18.76
C ILE A 110 -7.48 -1.43 18.55
N TYR A 111 -6.32 -0.82 18.26
CA TYR A 111 -5.07 -1.57 18.09
C TYR A 111 -4.65 -2.26 19.39
N ALA A 112 -4.68 -1.57 20.53
CA ALA A 112 -4.32 -2.14 21.82
C ALA A 112 -5.21 -3.34 22.19
N THR A 113 -6.52 -3.21 21.99
CA THR A 113 -7.50 -4.29 22.26
C THR A 113 -7.32 -5.45 21.31
N SER A 114 -7.13 -5.19 20.02
CA SER A 114 -6.98 -6.26 19.03
C SER A 114 -5.70 -7.07 19.21
N LEU A 115 -4.64 -6.45 19.72
CA LEU A 115 -3.37 -7.12 20.01
C LEU A 115 -3.35 -7.78 21.40
N SER A 116 -4.18 -7.30 22.33
CA SER A 116 -4.28 -7.84 23.69
C SER A 116 -4.70 -9.31 23.66
N GLY A 117 -3.85 -10.19 24.19
CA GLY A 117 -4.09 -11.63 24.23
C GLY A 117 -3.81 -12.36 22.92
N SER A 118 -3.28 -11.66 21.90
CA SER A 118 -2.73 -12.31 20.71
C SER A 118 -1.50 -13.13 21.10
N GLU A 119 -1.34 -14.32 20.52
CA GLU A 119 -0.12 -15.11 20.72
C GLU A 119 1.11 -14.32 20.26
N ALA A 120 2.25 -14.51 20.93
CA ALA A 120 3.53 -13.95 20.51
C ALA A 120 4.10 -14.67 19.27
N THR A 121 3.36 -14.61 18.16
CA THR A 121 3.76 -15.11 16.85
C THR A 121 3.46 -14.04 15.79
N LEU A 122 4.30 -13.96 14.75
CA LEU A 122 4.08 -12.99 13.68
C LEU A 122 2.73 -13.18 12.96
N PRO A 123 2.25 -14.41 12.69
CA PRO A 123 0.92 -14.62 12.10
C PRO A 123 -0.23 -14.10 12.98
N ALA A 124 -0.18 -14.32 14.29
CA ALA A 124 -1.22 -13.85 15.22
C ALA A 124 -1.21 -12.31 15.34
N ILE A 125 -0.04 -11.69 15.40
CA ILE A 125 0.10 -10.22 15.35
C ILE A 125 -0.42 -9.68 14.03
N GLN A 126 -0.06 -10.29 12.90
CA GLN A 126 -0.56 -9.88 11.58
C GLN A 126 -2.08 -9.94 11.52
N GLN A 127 -2.70 -11.03 11.98
CA GLN A 127 -4.16 -11.17 12.01
C GLN A 127 -4.81 -10.09 12.89
N ALA A 128 -4.25 -9.82 14.07
CA ALA A 128 -4.72 -8.74 14.95
C ALA A 128 -4.60 -7.35 14.29
N LEU A 129 -3.50 -7.06 13.58
CA LEU A 129 -3.35 -5.80 12.85
C LEU A 129 -4.40 -5.65 11.74
N PHE A 130 -4.69 -6.73 10.99
CA PHE A 130 -5.78 -6.73 10.00
C PHE A 130 -7.14 -6.47 10.65
N LEU A 131 -7.45 -7.16 11.75
CA LEU A 131 -8.71 -6.94 12.48
C LEU A 131 -8.84 -5.49 12.98
N ALA A 132 -7.79 -4.91 13.52
CA ALA A 132 -7.80 -3.52 13.97
C ALA A 132 -8.02 -2.54 12.81
N SER A 133 -7.24 -2.65 11.73
CA SER A 133 -7.32 -1.73 10.60
C SER A 133 -8.65 -1.84 9.85
N MET A 134 -9.16 -3.07 9.68
CA MET A 134 -10.52 -3.29 9.14
C MET A 134 -11.58 -2.63 10.03
N THR A 135 -11.50 -2.81 11.35
CA THR A 135 -12.44 -2.18 12.29
C THR A 135 -12.43 -0.66 12.14
N ILE A 136 -11.26 -0.04 12.02
CA ILE A 136 -11.11 1.40 11.82
C ILE A 136 -11.72 1.84 10.50
N PHE A 137 -11.44 1.11 9.40
CA PHE A 137 -12.01 1.41 8.09
C PHE A 137 -13.54 1.38 8.14
N TYR A 138 -14.16 0.30 8.60
CA TYR A 138 -15.62 0.19 8.64
C TYR A 138 -16.25 1.23 9.58
N ARG A 139 -15.64 1.51 10.74
CA ARG A 139 -16.10 2.57 11.65
C ARG A 139 -16.06 3.96 11.02
N ALA A 140 -15.11 4.23 10.12
CA ALA A 140 -15.09 5.51 9.39
C ALA A 140 -16.38 5.72 8.59
N PHE A 141 -16.95 4.65 8.03
CA PHE A 141 -18.24 4.65 7.33
C PHE A 141 -19.45 4.46 8.26
N GLY A 142 -19.26 4.41 9.58
CA GLY A 142 -20.33 4.13 10.54
C GLY A 142 -20.84 2.68 10.50
N LEU A 143 -20.03 1.76 9.98
CA LEU A 143 -20.37 0.35 9.76
C LEU A 143 -19.70 -0.57 10.78
N VAL A 144 -20.26 -1.78 10.94
CA VAL A 144 -19.69 -2.87 11.75
C VAL A 144 -19.83 -4.16 10.95
N PRO A 145 -18.74 -4.69 10.37
CA PRO A 145 -18.82 -5.86 9.51
C PRO A 145 -18.81 -7.16 10.32
N ASP A 146 -19.20 -8.26 9.67
CA ASP A 146 -18.76 -9.59 10.09
C ASP A 146 -17.26 -9.75 9.78
N MET A 147 -16.44 -9.46 10.79
CA MET A 147 -14.97 -9.49 10.67
C MET A 147 -14.44 -10.87 10.30
N ALA A 148 -15.03 -11.94 10.82
CA ALA A 148 -14.59 -13.31 10.54
C ALA A 148 -14.86 -13.68 9.09
N ALA A 149 -16.07 -13.38 8.60
CA ALA A 149 -16.42 -13.62 7.20
C ALA A 149 -15.60 -12.74 6.24
N THR A 150 -15.31 -11.50 6.61
CA THR A 150 -14.52 -10.58 5.78
C THR A 150 -13.05 -11.00 5.72
N LEU A 151 -12.47 -11.46 6.84
CA LEU A 151 -11.08 -11.97 6.87
C LEU A 151 -10.87 -13.14 5.91
N LEU A 152 -11.84 -14.06 5.81
CA LEU A 152 -11.76 -15.21 4.90
C LEU A 152 -11.71 -14.81 3.41
N LEU A 153 -12.16 -13.59 3.07
CA LEU A 153 -12.09 -13.08 1.72
C LEU A 153 -10.73 -12.47 1.38
N LEU A 154 -9.95 -12.01 2.37
CA LEU A 154 -8.70 -11.30 2.11
C LEU A 154 -7.69 -12.11 1.30
N ASP A 155 -7.48 -13.38 1.66
CA ASP A 155 -6.51 -14.22 0.95
C ASP A 155 -6.97 -14.52 -0.49
N ARG A 156 -8.27 -14.77 -0.68
CA ARG A 156 -8.85 -14.91 -2.02
C ARG A 156 -8.66 -13.65 -2.87
N VAL A 157 -8.82 -12.47 -2.28
CA VAL A 157 -8.61 -11.19 -3.00
C VAL A 157 -7.15 -11.00 -3.36
N ARG A 158 -6.23 -11.31 -2.44
CA ARG A 158 -4.79 -11.25 -2.71
C ARG A 158 -4.40 -12.16 -3.86
N ASP A 159 -4.91 -13.39 -3.89
CA ASP A 159 -4.62 -14.33 -4.97
C ASP A 159 -5.21 -13.89 -6.32
N VAL A 160 -6.41 -13.29 -6.31
CA VAL A 160 -6.98 -12.67 -7.52
C VAL A 160 -6.15 -11.48 -7.97
N LEU A 161 -5.85 -10.54 -7.06
CA LEU A 161 -5.05 -9.34 -7.35
C LEU A 161 -3.68 -9.71 -7.89
N ARG A 162 -3.01 -10.68 -7.28
CA ARG A 162 -1.70 -11.17 -7.71
C ARG A 162 -1.75 -11.66 -9.15
N ARG A 163 -2.76 -12.46 -9.52
CA ARG A 163 -2.96 -12.93 -10.90
C ARG A 163 -3.29 -11.80 -11.87
N LEU A 164 -4.19 -10.88 -11.52
CA LEU A 164 -4.55 -9.74 -12.38
C LEU A 164 -3.37 -8.79 -12.59
N GLN A 165 -2.57 -8.56 -11.54
CA GLN A 165 -1.37 -7.76 -11.60
C GLN A 165 -0.31 -8.43 -12.48
N PHE A 166 -0.09 -9.74 -12.33
CA PHE A 166 0.80 -10.51 -13.20
C PHE A 166 0.41 -10.38 -14.68
N TYR A 167 -0.88 -10.50 -14.99
CA TYR A 167 -1.35 -10.38 -16.38
C TYR A 167 -1.20 -8.97 -16.96
N SER A 168 -0.93 -7.95 -16.13
CA SER A 168 -0.58 -6.61 -16.60
C SER A 168 0.82 -6.57 -17.23
N TRP A 169 1.66 -7.59 -16.96
CA TRP A 169 3.03 -7.71 -17.47
C TRP A 169 3.21 -8.89 -18.42
N VAL A 170 2.39 -9.92 -18.27
CA VAL A 170 2.44 -11.15 -19.07
C VAL A 170 1.10 -11.36 -19.74
N SER A 171 1.08 -11.51 -21.07
CA SER A 171 -0.19 -11.70 -21.80
C SER A 171 -0.83 -13.05 -21.44
N PRO A 172 -2.05 -13.07 -20.85
CA PRO A 172 -2.76 -14.32 -20.58
C PRO A 172 -3.34 -14.91 -21.86
N THR A 173 -3.51 -16.23 -21.89
CA THR A 173 -4.43 -16.89 -22.83
C THR A 173 -5.87 -16.44 -22.59
N THR A 174 -6.74 -16.67 -23.58
CA THR A 174 -8.18 -16.35 -23.45
C THR A 174 -8.83 -17.05 -22.26
N ALA A 175 -8.46 -18.32 -21.99
CA ALA A 175 -9.01 -19.10 -20.89
C ALA A 175 -8.53 -18.57 -19.52
N GLU A 176 -7.23 -18.27 -19.39
CA GLU A 176 -6.66 -17.68 -18.17
C GLU A 176 -7.30 -16.33 -17.84
N ARG A 177 -7.47 -15.48 -18.86
CA ARG A 177 -8.15 -14.19 -18.73
C ARG A 177 -9.60 -14.37 -18.26
N ALA A 178 -10.35 -15.27 -18.89
CA ALA A 178 -11.74 -15.53 -18.53
C ALA A 178 -11.87 -16.04 -17.08
N ASN A 179 -10.98 -16.94 -16.65
CA ASN A 179 -10.96 -17.47 -15.29
C ASN A 179 -10.61 -16.37 -14.26
N ALA A 180 -9.60 -15.53 -14.54
CA ALA A 180 -9.23 -14.45 -13.63
C ALA A 180 -10.37 -13.42 -13.46
N ILE A 181 -11.06 -13.07 -14.55
CA ILE A 181 -12.25 -12.20 -14.50
C ILE A 181 -13.38 -12.85 -13.71
N LYS A 182 -13.62 -14.15 -13.92
CA LYS A 182 -14.64 -14.90 -13.18
C LYS A 182 -14.36 -14.89 -11.67
N ASP A 183 -13.13 -15.18 -11.27
CA ASP A 183 -12.72 -15.19 -9.87
C ASP A 183 -12.82 -13.81 -9.23
N ALA A 184 -12.42 -12.76 -9.96
CA ALA A 184 -12.56 -11.38 -9.51
C ALA A 184 -14.02 -10.99 -9.27
N ARG A 185 -14.91 -11.31 -10.22
CA ARG A 185 -16.36 -11.06 -10.06
C ARG A 185 -16.97 -11.85 -8.92
N ALA A 186 -16.53 -13.10 -8.70
CA ALA A 186 -17.01 -13.92 -7.59
C ALA A 186 -16.63 -13.31 -6.24
N VAL A 187 -15.39 -12.86 -6.09
CA VAL A 187 -14.93 -12.17 -4.87
C VAL A 187 -15.74 -10.90 -4.60
N ILE A 188 -15.95 -10.06 -5.63
CA ILE A 188 -16.76 -8.83 -5.48
C ILE A 188 -18.21 -9.17 -5.13
N ALA A 189 -18.80 -10.22 -5.71
CA ALA A 189 -20.14 -10.67 -5.37
C ALA A 189 -20.27 -11.17 -3.92
N ASP A 190 -19.24 -11.85 -3.40
CA ASP A 190 -19.20 -12.30 -2.01
C ASP A 190 -19.14 -11.10 -1.04
N PHE A 191 -18.30 -10.10 -1.34
CA PHE A 191 -18.30 -8.83 -0.60
C PHE A 191 -19.65 -8.11 -0.69
N GLY A 192 -20.24 -8.06 -1.89
CA GLY A 192 -21.55 -7.47 -2.11
C GLY A 192 -22.62 -8.14 -1.26
N SER A 193 -22.60 -9.47 -1.15
CA SER A 193 -23.54 -10.22 -0.33
C SER A 193 -23.37 -9.92 1.17
N GLN A 194 -22.13 -9.79 1.66
CA GLN A 194 -21.87 -9.39 3.05
C GLN A 194 -22.34 -7.95 3.33
N LEU A 195 -22.02 -7.00 2.45
CA LEU A 195 -22.43 -5.60 2.62
C LEU A 195 -23.95 -5.43 2.54
N MET A 196 -24.61 -6.10 1.60
CA MET A 196 -26.06 -5.96 1.42
C MET A 196 -26.87 -6.71 2.49
N ALA A 197 -26.26 -7.64 3.24
CA ALA A 197 -26.91 -8.31 4.36
C ALA A 197 -27.04 -7.41 5.61
N ASP A 198 -26.18 -6.40 5.77
CA ASP A 198 -26.30 -5.39 6.82
C ASP A 198 -27.09 -4.17 6.30
N PRO A 199 -28.26 -3.84 6.89
CA PRO A 199 -29.06 -2.68 6.47
C PRO A 199 -28.31 -1.35 6.48
N ARG A 200 -27.33 -1.15 7.38
CA ARG A 200 -26.54 0.08 7.43
C ARG A 200 -25.55 0.16 6.28
N ALA A 201 -24.88 -0.95 5.97
CA ALA A 201 -23.97 -1.02 4.84
C ALA A 201 -24.73 -0.91 3.50
N ALA A 202 -25.90 -1.54 3.39
CA ALA A 202 -26.77 -1.38 2.23
C ALA A 202 -27.19 0.09 2.01
N ALA A 203 -27.60 0.79 3.07
CA ALA A 203 -27.93 2.22 3.00
C ALA A 203 -26.73 3.09 2.57
N GLU A 204 -25.52 2.76 3.02
CA GLU A 204 -24.30 3.46 2.59
C GLU A 204 -23.97 3.18 1.11
N MET A 205 -24.23 1.96 0.62
CA MET A 205 -24.08 1.64 -0.82
C MET A 205 -25.11 2.39 -1.68
N ASP A 206 -26.33 2.60 -1.16
CA ASP A 206 -27.34 3.43 -1.82
C ASP A 206 -26.91 4.91 -1.84
N ARG A 207 -26.27 5.42 -0.77
CA ARG A 207 -25.69 6.78 -0.75
C ARG A 207 -24.62 6.93 -1.83
N PHE A 208 -23.67 6.00 -1.90
CA PHE A 208 -22.62 5.99 -2.94
C PHE A 208 -23.25 6.05 -4.34
N LYS A 209 -24.25 5.20 -4.59
CA LYS A 209 -24.96 5.15 -5.88
C LYS A 209 -25.69 6.44 -6.22
N SER A 210 -26.31 7.09 -5.23
CA SER A 210 -27.00 8.38 -5.39
C SER A 210 -26.05 9.51 -5.75
N GLU A 211 -24.89 9.57 -5.10
CA GLU A 211 -23.85 10.58 -5.35
C GLU A 211 -23.13 10.38 -6.68
N ALA A 212 -23.06 9.14 -7.17
CA ALA A 212 -22.48 8.77 -8.46
C ALA A 212 -23.53 8.50 -9.55
N ARG A 213 -24.75 9.03 -9.44
CA ARG A 213 -25.85 8.76 -10.39
C ARG A 213 -25.52 9.09 -11.85
N ASP A 214 -24.60 10.02 -12.06
CA ASP A 214 -24.19 10.51 -13.39
C ASP A 214 -22.96 9.73 -13.94
N VAL A 215 -22.42 8.78 -13.16
CA VAL A 215 -21.31 7.90 -13.58
C VAL A 215 -21.87 6.59 -14.13
N GLU A 216 -21.73 6.41 -15.45
CA GLU A 216 -22.18 5.19 -16.13
C GLU A 216 -21.47 3.95 -15.57
N GLY A 217 -22.24 2.89 -15.31
CA GLY A 217 -21.70 1.63 -14.80
C GLY A 217 -21.13 1.68 -13.38
N PHE A 218 -21.42 2.72 -12.60
CA PHE A 218 -20.96 2.83 -11.22
C PHE A 218 -21.48 1.67 -10.34
N SER A 219 -20.55 1.00 -9.67
CA SER A 219 -20.83 -0.03 -8.67
C SER A 219 -20.37 0.46 -7.29
N PRO A 220 -21.29 0.68 -6.32
CA PRO A 220 -20.92 1.12 -4.98
C PRO A 220 -20.08 0.07 -4.24
N VAL A 221 -20.36 -1.22 -4.49
CA VAL A 221 -19.62 -2.35 -3.90
C VAL A 221 -18.17 -2.35 -4.39
N GLU A 222 -17.94 -2.19 -5.70
CA GLU A 222 -16.58 -2.14 -6.26
C GLU A 222 -15.79 -0.96 -5.69
N GLU A 223 -16.40 0.23 -5.62
CA GLU A 223 -15.76 1.41 -5.02
C GLU A 223 -15.41 1.16 -3.55
N PHE A 224 -16.35 0.63 -2.75
CA PHE A 224 -16.13 0.35 -1.33
C PHE A 224 -15.02 -0.68 -1.11
N VAL A 225 -15.07 -1.81 -1.82
CA VAL A 225 -14.09 -2.90 -1.69
C VAL A 225 -12.70 -2.43 -2.09
N MET A 226 -12.57 -1.69 -3.19
CA MET A 226 -11.27 -1.16 -3.61
C MET A 226 -10.68 -0.17 -2.60
N ASN A 227 -11.51 0.68 -2.00
CA ASN A 227 -11.09 1.58 -0.92
C ASN A 227 -10.69 0.82 0.35
N PHE A 228 -11.42 -0.24 0.69
CA PHE A 228 -11.10 -1.12 1.83
C PHE A 228 -9.70 -1.73 1.68
N PHE A 229 -9.42 -2.37 0.55
CA PHE A 229 -8.09 -2.97 0.31
C PHE A 229 -6.97 -1.94 0.25
N ALA A 230 -7.22 -0.79 -0.39
CA ALA A 230 -6.22 0.27 -0.48
C ALA A 230 -5.82 0.80 0.92
N GLY A 231 -6.77 0.92 1.85
CA GLY A 231 -6.51 1.41 3.21
C GLY A 231 -5.91 0.36 4.15
N VAL A 232 -6.50 -0.84 4.17
CA VAL A 232 -6.14 -1.88 5.14
C VAL A 232 -4.80 -2.54 4.80
N GLU A 233 -4.63 -3.00 3.56
CA GLU A 233 -3.46 -3.79 3.17
C GLU A 233 -2.16 -2.96 3.30
N THR A 234 -2.17 -1.71 2.84
CA THR A 234 -0.99 -0.84 2.84
C THR A 234 -0.58 -0.42 4.25
N THR A 235 -1.55 -0.13 5.12
CA THR A 235 -1.32 0.21 6.53
C THR A 235 -0.68 -0.94 7.28
N VAL A 236 -1.29 -2.13 7.25
CA VAL A 236 -0.76 -3.31 7.94
C VAL A 236 0.61 -3.69 7.41
N THR A 237 0.80 -3.65 6.08
CA THR A 237 2.10 -3.91 5.44
C THR A 237 3.20 -2.99 5.96
N THR A 238 2.90 -1.70 6.15
CA THR A 238 3.86 -0.74 6.71
C THR A 238 4.27 -1.14 8.13
N VAL A 239 3.30 -1.51 8.97
CA VAL A 239 3.56 -1.94 10.36
C VAL A 239 4.39 -3.23 10.39
N LEU A 240 4.14 -4.18 9.49
CA LEU A 240 4.93 -5.41 9.38
C LEU A 240 6.39 -5.13 9.01
N TRP A 241 6.65 -4.16 8.11
CA TRP A 241 8.02 -3.72 7.85
C TRP A 241 8.66 -3.02 9.04
N VAL A 242 7.92 -2.24 9.82
CA VAL A 242 8.44 -1.65 11.07
C VAL A 242 8.83 -2.77 12.04
N ILE A 243 7.97 -3.78 12.24
CA ILE A 243 8.26 -4.95 13.07
C ILE A 243 9.54 -5.66 12.62
N ASP A 244 9.69 -5.88 11.31
CA ASP A 244 10.89 -6.47 10.73
C ASP A 244 12.16 -5.67 11.08
N ARG A 245 12.09 -4.34 10.96
CA ARG A 245 13.20 -3.42 11.27
C ARG A 245 13.50 -3.32 12.76
N LEU A 246 12.49 -3.38 13.62
CA LEU A 246 12.66 -3.44 15.08
C LEU A 246 13.36 -4.75 15.50
N GLY A 247 13.01 -5.87 14.87
CA GLY A 247 13.69 -7.15 15.11
C GLY A 247 15.19 -7.12 14.77
N ALA A 248 15.58 -6.33 13.77
CA ALA A 248 16.97 -6.13 13.40
C ALA A 248 17.74 -5.15 14.32
N ASN A 249 17.06 -4.40 15.19
CA ASN A 249 17.70 -3.39 16.04
C ASN A 249 17.02 -3.24 17.41
N GLN A 250 17.52 -3.98 18.41
CA GLN A 250 17.00 -3.95 19.77
C GLN A 250 17.13 -2.59 20.45
N GLN A 251 18.22 -1.85 20.19
CA GLN A 251 18.43 -0.54 20.82
C GLN A 251 17.36 0.47 20.38
N VAL A 252 16.98 0.42 19.10
CA VAL A 252 15.88 1.24 18.57
C VAL A 252 14.56 0.87 19.25
N GLN A 253 14.29 -0.43 19.40
CA GLN A 253 13.07 -0.92 20.02
C GLN A 253 12.93 -0.52 21.48
N GLU A 254 13.99 -0.69 22.28
CA GLU A 254 13.99 -0.31 23.70
C GLU A 254 13.90 1.20 23.89
N ARG A 255 14.50 1.99 22.99
CA ARG A 255 14.34 3.44 22.98
C ARG A 255 12.88 3.85 22.76
N ILE A 256 12.22 3.30 21.73
CA ILE A 256 10.81 3.58 21.43
C ILE A 256 9.93 3.13 22.61
N HIS A 257 10.21 1.96 23.18
CA HIS A 257 9.47 1.47 24.34
C HIS A 257 9.62 2.40 25.57
N ALA A 258 10.83 2.87 25.87
CA ALA A 258 11.07 3.82 26.96
C ALA A 258 10.33 5.15 26.76
N GLU A 259 10.36 5.69 25.52
CA GLU A 259 9.60 6.89 25.15
C GLU A 259 8.10 6.68 25.40
N ILE A 260 7.55 5.55 24.96
CA ILE A 260 6.13 5.20 25.16
C ILE A 260 5.75 5.12 26.66
N LEU A 261 6.62 4.57 27.51
CA LEU A 261 6.37 4.45 28.95
C LEU A 261 6.44 5.78 29.69
N SER A 262 7.30 6.69 29.23
CA SER A 262 7.45 8.02 29.84
C SER A 262 6.22 8.92 29.66
N GLY A 263 5.30 8.54 28.75
CA GLY A 263 4.15 9.38 28.39
C GLY A 263 4.56 10.64 27.62
N GLU A 264 5.83 10.77 27.23
CA GLU A 264 6.27 11.78 26.28
C GLU A 264 5.47 11.63 24.99
N ALA A 265 4.93 12.74 24.49
CA ALA A 265 4.26 12.76 23.20
C ALA A 265 5.21 12.15 22.18
N LEU A 266 4.74 11.05 21.55
CA LEU A 266 5.50 10.22 20.62
C LEU A 266 6.51 11.02 19.83
N THR A 267 7.77 10.76 20.10
CA THR A 267 8.85 11.67 19.76
C THR A 267 9.09 11.73 18.25
N PRO A 268 9.84 12.73 17.77
CA PRO A 268 10.41 12.73 16.43
C PRO A 268 11.10 11.41 16.03
N TYR A 269 11.53 10.58 16.99
CA TYR A 269 12.20 9.33 16.73
C TYR A 269 11.26 8.20 16.24
N THR A 270 10.09 8.04 16.86
CA THR A 270 9.09 7.05 16.40
C THR A 270 8.60 7.41 15.00
N ASP A 271 8.38 8.71 14.74
CA ASP A 271 8.02 9.18 13.40
C ASP A 271 9.18 8.99 12.40
N CYS A 272 10.44 9.13 12.84
CA CYS A 272 11.63 8.89 12.02
C CYS A 272 11.69 7.44 11.52
N ILE A 273 11.58 6.42 12.39
CA ILE A 273 11.61 5.02 11.94
C ILE A 273 10.42 4.66 11.04
N ILE A 274 9.22 5.19 11.31
CA ILE A 274 8.05 4.97 10.47
C ILE A 274 8.28 5.56 9.07
N ASN A 275 8.79 6.79 9.00
CA ASN A 275 9.11 7.45 7.73
C ASN A 275 10.25 6.74 6.99
N GLU A 276 11.31 6.32 7.69
CA GLU A 276 12.40 5.54 7.09
C GLU A 276 11.91 4.19 6.57
N THR A 277 10.97 3.56 7.27
CA THR A 277 10.33 2.32 6.81
C THR A 277 9.56 2.55 5.52
N MET A 278 8.73 3.59 5.42
CA MET A 278 8.04 3.91 4.18
C MET A 278 8.99 4.39 3.06
N ARG A 279 10.13 4.99 3.42
CA ARG A 279 11.16 5.39 2.45
C ARG A 279 11.81 4.15 1.84
N TYR A 280 12.26 3.23 2.68
CA TYR A 280 13.04 2.06 2.26
C TYR A 280 12.17 0.91 1.72
N PHE A 281 11.04 0.65 2.37
CA PHE A 281 10.05 -0.37 2.01
C PHE A 281 8.69 0.28 1.72
N PRO A 282 8.57 1.09 0.66
CA PRO A 282 7.29 1.72 0.32
C PRO A 282 6.24 0.63 0.03
N PRO A 283 5.06 0.65 0.68
CA PRO A 283 4.01 -0.34 0.42
C PRO A 283 3.63 -0.42 -1.05
N ILE A 284 3.68 0.71 -1.76
CA ILE A 284 3.52 0.78 -3.21
C ILE A 284 4.89 1.11 -3.82
N PRO A 285 5.65 0.12 -4.34
CA PRO A 285 7.03 0.32 -4.78
C PRO A 285 7.15 1.06 -6.12
N PHE A 286 6.10 1.02 -6.94
CA PHE A 286 6.00 1.74 -8.20
C PHE A 286 4.54 1.96 -8.58
N LEU A 287 4.32 2.84 -9.55
CA LEU A 287 3.04 2.99 -10.23
C LEU A 287 3.24 3.14 -11.74
N THR A 288 2.21 2.86 -12.52
CA THR A 288 2.23 3.03 -13.97
C THR A 288 1.32 4.17 -14.42
N ARG A 289 1.67 4.78 -15.57
CA ARG A 289 0.86 5.78 -16.24
C ARG A 289 0.90 5.55 -17.75
N GLU A 290 -0.21 5.87 -18.41
CA GLU A 290 -0.27 6.00 -19.86
C GLU A 290 -0.14 7.47 -20.23
N VAL A 291 0.72 7.75 -21.20
CA VAL A 291 0.98 9.11 -21.72
C VAL A 291 -0.17 9.52 -22.64
N GLY A 292 -0.81 10.65 -22.34
CA GLY A 292 -2.00 11.13 -23.07
C GLY A 292 -1.68 11.88 -24.37
N ALA A 293 -0.49 12.47 -24.48
CA ALA A 293 -0.03 13.20 -25.66
C ALA A 293 1.50 13.19 -25.72
N ASP A 294 2.05 13.31 -26.93
CA ASP A 294 3.50 13.39 -27.14
C ASP A 294 4.10 14.52 -26.30
N THR A 295 5.17 14.22 -25.55
CA THR A 295 5.78 15.16 -24.61
C THR A 295 7.24 14.79 -24.34
N VAL A 296 7.94 15.65 -23.59
CA VAL A 296 9.32 15.41 -23.15
C VAL A 296 9.40 15.58 -21.64
N ILE A 297 9.88 14.55 -20.94
CA ILE A 297 10.12 14.59 -19.49
C ILE A 297 11.56 14.15 -19.22
N ASP A 298 12.30 14.92 -18.42
CA ASP A 298 13.68 14.60 -18.06
C ASP A 298 14.59 14.35 -19.29
N GLY A 299 14.36 15.12 -20.36
CA GLY A 299 15.07 14.97 -21.64
C GLY A 299 14.67 13.73 -22.45
N ARG A 300 13.58 13.04 -22.09
CA ARG A 300 13.09 11.83 -22.76
C ARG A 300 11.82 12.09 -23.53
N ASP A 301 11.83 11.75 -24.82
CA ASP A 301 10.63 11.75 -25.66
C ASP A 301 9.67 10.64 -25.22
N LEU A 302 8.42 11.02 -24.96
CA LEU A 302 7.32 10.14 -24.62
C LEU A 302 6.23 10.27 -25.67
N LEU A 303 5.73 9.14 -26.18
CA LEU A 303 4.67 9.12 -27.19
C LEU A 303 3.29 8.89 -26.55
N ALA A 304 2.25 9.45 -27.15
CA ALA A 304 0.87 9.17 -26.77
C ALA A 304 0.57 7.65 -26.78
N GLY A 305 -0.13 7.17 -25.75
CA GLY A 305 -0.41 5.74 -25.51
C GLY A 305 0.74 4.96 -24.90
N GLN A 306 1.92 5.55 -24.71
CA GLN A 306 3.07 4.86 -24.11
C GLN A 306 2.86 4.61 -22.62
N LEU A 307 3.17 3.40 -22.16
CA LEU A 307 3.22 3.05 -20.75
C LEU A 307 4.56 3.49 -20.14
N ILE A 308 4.50 4.26 -19.06
CA ILE A 308 5.64 4.62 -18.23
C ILE A 308 5.47 4.07 -16.81
N MET A 309 6.60 3.90 -16.12
CA MET A 309 6.66 3.50 -14.72
C MET A 309 7.31 4.62 -13.90
N VAL A 310 6.70 4.94 -12.76
CA VAL A 310 7.32 5.77 -11.72
C VAL A 310 7.81 4.85 -10.61
N SER A 311 9.11 4.83 -10.36
CA SER A 311 9.75 4.06 -9.30
C SER A 311 9.72 4.85 -7.99
N ILE A 312 8.84 4.46 -7.06
CA ILE A 312 8.78 5.09 -5.73
C ILE A 312 10.04 4.73 -4.93
N ILE A 313 10.52 3.49 -5.05
CA ILE A 313 11.81 3.06 -4.50
C ILE A 313 12.94 3.96 -4.99
N GLY A 314 12.99 4.23 -6.29
CA GLY A 314 14.02 5.06 -6.92
C GLY A 314 13.98 6.50 -6.41
N VAL A 315 12.81 7.12 -6.36
CA VAL A 315 12.60 8.47 -5.78
C VAL A 315 13.07 8.52 -4.32
N HIS A 316 12.64 7.55 -3.52
CA HIS A 316 12.96 7.47 -2.09
C HIS A 316 14.42 7.11 -1.79
N GLN A 317 15.17 6.65 -2.79
CA GLN A 317 16.59 6.31 -2.68
C GLN A 317 17.45 7.15 -3.63
N HIS A 318 16.95 8.28 -4.13
CA HIS A 318 17.70 9.08 -5.09
C HIS A 318 18.92 9.75 -4.39
N PRO A 319 20.18 9.46 -4.83
CA PRO A 319 21.38 9.84 -4.09
C PRO A 319 21.65 11.35 -4.05
N ALA A 320 21.00 12.15 -4.90
CA ALA A 320 21.08 13.61 -4.82
C ALA A 320 20.26 14.22 -3.66
N PHE A 321 19.32 13.46 -3.08
CA PHE A 321 18.38 13.96 -2.06
C PHE A 321 18.50 13.26 -0.71
N TRP A 322 19.25 12.15 -0.65
CA TRP A 322 19.36 11.30 0.53
C TRP A 322 20.81 10.92 0.76
N GLU A 323 21.29 11.07 1.99
CA GLU A 323 22.61 10.55 2.38
C GLU A 323 22.52 9.04 2.61
N ASN A 324 23.48 8.27 2.06
CA ASN A 324 23.50 6.80 2.14
C ASN A 324 22.12 6.18 1.83
N PRO A 325 21.53 6.44 0.65
CA PRO A 325 20.11 6.16 0.36
C PRO A 325 19.74 4.67 0.43
N ARG A 326 20.72 3.79 0.19
CA ARG A 326 20.56 2.33 0.19
C ARG A 326 20.77 1.70 1.56
N THR A 327 20.99 2.51 2.59
CA THR A 327 21.06 2.07 3.99
C THR A 327 19.77 2.44 4.69
N PHE A 328 19.18 1.49 5.40
CA PHE A 328 18.10 1.76 6.33
C PHE A 328 18.68 2.39 7.59
N ASP A 329 18.27 3.61 7.92
CA ASP A 329 18.72 4.36 9.10
C ASP A 329 17.53 4.76 9.99
N ALA A 330 17.35 4.04 11.10
CA ALA A 330 16.29 4.31 12.08
C ALA A 330 16.43 5.68 12.77
N SER A 331 17.57 6.36 12.62
CA SER A 331 17.87 7.69 13.15
C SER A 331 18.13 8.71 12.04
N ARG A 332 17.58 8.49 10.83
CA ARG A 332 17.86 9.32 9.65
C ARG A 332 17.68 10.80 9.96
N ARG A 333 18.79 11.54 9.83
CA ARG A 333 18.89 12.95 10.18
C ARG A 333 17.90 13.82 9.42
N GLU A 334 17.71 13.55 8.13
CA GLU A 334 16.82 14.30 7.25
C GLU A 334 15.37 14.28 7.74
N PHE A 335 14.94 13.19 8.39
CA PHE A 335 13.62 13.10 9.02
C PHE A 335 13.55 13.80 10.38
N ILE A 336 14.59 13.63 11.22
CA ILE A 336 14.64 14.25 12.56
C ILE A 336 14.66 15.78 12.45
N GLU A 337 15.46 16.31 11.53
CA GLU A 337 15.61 17.75 11.29
C GLU A 337 14.53 18.30 10.33
N ASN A 338 13.70 17.43 9.76
CA ASN A 338 12.70 17.77 8.75
C ASN A 338 13.31 18.58 7.58
N SER A 339 14.48 18.15 7.11
CA SER A 339 15.29 18.83 6.08
C SER A 339 15.25 18.14 4.71
N PHE A 340 14.53 17.02 4.57
CA PHE A 340 14.36 16.30 3.30
C PHE A 340 13.56 17.10 2.26
N ASP A 341 13.87 16.91 0.97
CA ASP A 341 13.05 17.45 -0.12
C ASP A 341 11.73 16.67 -0.22
N ARG A 342 10.59 17.38 -0.18
CA ARG A 342 9.25 16.78 -0.23
C ARG A 342 8.98 16.02 -1.54
N ARG A 343 9.70 16.32 -2.62
CA ARG A 343 9.63 15.58 -3.89
C ARG A 343 10.33 14.23 -3.80
N ALA A 344 11.34 14.10 -2.93
CA ALA A 344 12.12 12.89 -2.73
C ALA A 344 11.53 11.94 -1.68
N PHE A 345 10.47 12.35 -0.97
CA PHE A 345 9.71 11.52 -0.04
C PHE A 345 8.20 11.63 -0.31
N ILE A 346 7.67 10.68 -1.07
CA ILE A 346 6.27 10.65 -1.53
C ILE A 346 5.54 9.34 -1.15
N PRO A 347 5.56 8.91 0.14
CA PRO A 347 4.97 7.63 0.56
C PRO A 347 3.44 7.54 0.33
N PHE A 348 2.78 8.68 0.13
CA PHE A 348 1.35 8.78 -0.19
C PHE A 348 1.10 9.48 -1.54
N LEU A 349 2.13 9.55 -2.39
CA LEU A 349 2.20 10.40 -3.58
C LEU A 349 2.03 11.90 -3.25
N THR A 350 1.98 12.73 -4.29
CA THR A 350 1.68 14.17 -4.21
C THR A 350 0.75 14.60 -5.34
N GLY A 351 0.29 15.85 -5.31
CA GLY A 351 -0.59 16.41 -6.33
C GLY A 351 -2.06 15.97 -6.22
N PRO A 352 -2.85 16.13 -7.30
CA PRO A 352 -4.30 15.91 -7.27
C PRO A 352 -4.70 14.48 -6.90
N ARG A 353 -3.85 13.50 -7.21
CA ARG A 353 -4.07 12.07 -6.97
C ARG A 353 -3.37 11.55 -5.71
N MET A 354 -2.97 12.42 -4.78
CA MET A 354 -2.47 12.03 -3.46
C MET A 354 -3.46 11.10 -2.76
N CYS A 355 -2.96 10.15 -1.97
CA CYS A 355 -3.78 9.20 -1.22
C CYS A 355 -4.84 9.92 -0.36
N GLY A 356 -6.11 9.58 -0.55
CA GLY A 356 -7.22 10.17 0.19
C GLY A 356 -7.19 9.87 1.69
N GLY A 357 -6.61 8.73 2.08
CA GLY A 357 -6.44 8.28 3.46
C GLY A 357 -5.10 8.65 4.10
N ALA A 358 -4.28 9.52 3.50
CA ALA A 358 -2.89 9.76 3.93
C ALA A 358 -2.74 10.20 5.40
N ARG A 359 -3.73 10.91 5.96
CA ARG A 359 -3.74 11.32 7.37
C ARG A 359 -4.18 10.18 8.29
N LEU A 360 -5.20 9.42 7.88
CA LEU A 360 -5.69 8.25 8.63
C LEU A 360 -4.62 7.16 8.68
N GLY A 361 -4.01 6.82 7.53
CA GLY A 361 -2.96 5.80 7.48
C GLY A 361 -1.74 6.14 8.34
N ARG A 362 -1.32 7.41 8.41
CA ARG A 362 -0.26 7.85 9.35
C ARG A 362 -0.67 7.66 10.81
N LEU A 363 -1.90 8.03 11.15
CA LEU A 363 -2.43 7.83 12.49
C LEU A 363 -2.45 6.33 12.84
N GLU A 364 -3.00 5.50 11.96
CA GLU A 364 -3.08 4.05 12.17
C GLU A 364 -1.71 3.41 12.31
N VAL A 365 -0.76 3.67 11.40
CA VAL A 365 0.59 3.10 11.48
C VAL A 365 1.26 3.50 12.80
N LYS A 366 1.13 4.76 13.21
CA LYS A 366 1.71 5.26 14.46
C LYS A 366 1.13 4.53 15.68
N GLU A 367 -0.21 4.48 15.79
CA GLU A 367 -0.88 3.83 16.92
C GLU A 367 -0.67 2.31 16.94
N ALA A 368 -0.60 1.67 15.76
CA ALA A 368 -0.28 0.25 15.63
C ALA A 368 1.15 -0.05 16.11
N VAL A 369 2.14 0.76 15.70
CA VAL A 369 3.55 0.61 16.12
C VAL A 369 3.69 0.72 17.64
N ILE A 370 2.97 1.66 18.25
CA ILE A 370 2.94 1.81 19.72
C ILE A 370 2.37 0.56 20.37
N ALA A 371 1.23 0.08 19.88
CA ALA A 371 0.56 -1.07 20.45
C ALA A 371 1.43 -2.33 20.36
N VAL A 372 2.15 -2.55 19.26
CA VAL A 372 3.04 -3.71 19.13
C VAL A 372 4.29 -3.58 20.01
N VAL A 373 4.93 -2.41 20.08
CA VAL A 373 6.14 -2.21 20.92
C VAL A 373 5.81 -2.31 22.41
N ARG A 374 4.61 -1.92 22.82
CA ARG A 374 4.14 -2.06 24.21
C ARG A 374 4.00 -3.51 24.66
N GLN A 375 3.59 -4.40 23.77
CA GLN A 375 3.16 -5.76 24.13
C GLN A 375 4.17 -6.84 23.76
N PHE A 376 5.06 -6.57 22.81
CA PHE A 376 5.93 -7.58 22.22
C PHE A 376 7.38 -7.12 22.18
N VAL A 377 8.27 -8.11 22.15
CA VAL A 377 9.69 -7.97 21.84
C VAL A 377 9.97 -8.71 20.54
N PHE A 378 10.63 -8.04 19.61
CA PHE A 378 11.01 -8.58 18.31
C PHE A 378 12.52 -8.81 18.26
N SER A 379 12.98 -9.97 17.79
CA SER A 379 14.40 -10.26 17.57
C SER A 379 14.64 -10.86 16.18
N ARG A 380 15.80 -10.59 15.59
CA ARG A 380 16.21 -11.15 14.30
C ARG A 380 16.25 -12.68 14.33
N ALA A 381 15.55 -13.32 13.39
CA ALA A 381 15.55 -14.77 13.20
C ALA A 381 16.27 -15.20 11.90
N ASP A 382 16.29 -14.34 10.87
CA ASP A 382 17.01 -14.54 9.60
C ASP A 382 17.52 -13.19 9.09
N ASP A 383 18.74 -13.16 8.59
CA ASP A 383 19.35 -11.98 8.00
C ASP A 383 18.88 -11.69 6.57
N VAL A 384 18.32 -12.70 5.90
CA VAL A 384 17.80 -12.56 4.54
C VAL A 384 16.43 -11.89 4.57
N ILE A 385 16.39 -10.66 4.08
CA ILE A 385 15.15 -9.93 3.86
C ILE A 385 14.47 -10.49 2.61
N ARG A 386 13.27 -11.04 2.77
CA ARG A 386 12.43 -11.53 1.67
C ARG A 386 11.12 -10.76 1.65
N PHE A 387 10.57 -10.57 0.46
CA PHE A 387 9.28 -9.92 0.29
C PHE A 387 8.39 -10.67 -0.71
N ASP A 388 7.08 -10.45 -0.58
CA ASP A 388 6.07 -10.79 -1.57
C ASP A 388 5.42 -9.49 -2.07
N TYR A 389 5.33 -9.33 -3.38
CA TYR A 389 4.70 -8.19 -4.02
C TYR A 389 3.43 -8.62 -4.76
N ALA A 390 2.29 -8.31 -4.13
CA ALA A 390 0.96 -8.43 -4.71
C ALA A 390 0.08 -7.34 -4.08
N LEU A 391 -0.32 -6.34 -4.88
CA LEU A 391 -0.90 -5.06 -4.43
C LEU A 391 0.06 -4.20 -3.59
N ALA A 392 0.60 -4.75 -2.50
CA ALA A 392 1.56 -4.10 -1.62
C ALA A 392 2.87 -4.91 -1.51
N LEU A 393 3.99 -4.23 -1.27
CA LEU A 393 5.30 -4.82 -0.99
C LEU A 393 5.33 -5.28 0.47
N ARG A 394 5.22 -6.58 0.72
CA ARG A 394 5.08 -7.16 2.07
C ARG A 394 6.31 -7.95 2.47
N PRO A 395 6.67 -8.03 3.76
CA PRO A 395 7.61 -9.06 4.21
C PRO A 395 7.06 -10.45 3.85
N ALA A 396 7.88 -11.31 3.26
CA ALA A 396 7.47 -12.68 2.96
C ALA A 396 7.24 -13.44 4.28
N GLY A 397 6.18 -14.26 4.33
CA GLY A 397 5.74 -14.90 5.56
C GLY A 397 6.82 -15.72 6.25
N GLY A 398 7.17 -15.35 7.49
CA GLY A 398 7.67 -16.28 8.51
C GLY A 398 9.18 -16.53 8.65
N ALA A 399 10.09 -15.56 8.47
CA ALA A 399 11.51 -15.87 8.73
C ALA A 399 12.41 -14.80 9.37
N SER A 400 12.17 -13.50 9.17
CA SER A 400 13.17 -12.51 9.60
C SER A 400 13.11 -12.14 11.08
N VAL A 401 11.99 -12.42 11.77
CA VAL A 401 11.78 -12.00 13.17
C VAL A 401 11.14 -13.09 14.03
N SER A 402 11.71 -13.34 15.20
CA SER A 402 11.10 -14.05 16.32
C SER A 402 10.40 -13.07 17.27
N VAL A 403 9.29 -13.49 17.85
CA VAL A 403 8.45 -12.67 18.72
C VAL A 403 8.37 -13.30 20.11
N SER A 404 8.42 -12.47 21.16
CA SER A 404 8.00 -12.84 22.51
C SER A 404 7.08 -11.78 23.10
N HIS A 405 6.29 -12.13 24.10
CA HIS A 405 5.64 -11.10 24.93
C HIS A 405 6.70 -10.31 25.69
N ARG A 406 6.39 -9.05 25.96
CA ARG A 406 7.24 -8.19 26.78
C ARG A 406 7.04 -8.43 28.27
#